data_AF-A0A6I4TAV3-F1
#
_entry.id   AF-A0A6I4TAV3-F1
#
_cell.length_a   1.000
_cell.length_b   1.000
_cell.length_c   1.000
_cell.angle_alpha   90.00
_cell.angle_beta   90.00
_cell.angle_gamma   90.00
#
_symmetry.space_group_name_H-M   'P 1'
#
loop_
_entity.id
_entity.type
_entity.pdbx_description
1 polymer ?
#
loop_
_entity_poly.entity_id
_entity_poly.type
_entity_poly.pdbx_seq_one_letter_code
_entity_poly.pdbx_strand_id
1 'polypeptide(L)' 'MQFIKNLVRDEEGATAIEYGLIAALIAIAAIVAMQGLGNQLSTTFKKVSTEMAKGN' A
#
# COMPACT_ATOMS: atom_id res chain seq x y z
N MET A 1 17.90 19.86 34.54
CA MET A 1 16.44 19.55 34.53
C MET A 1 15.68 20.04 33.29
N GLN A 2 16.26 20.87 32.39
CA GLN A 2 15.54 21.33 31.20
C GLN A 2 15.40 20.25 30.11
N PHE A 3 16.40 19.38 29.96
CA PHE A 3 16.37 18.28 29.00
C PHE A 3 15.19 17.30 29.22
N ILE A 4 14.99 16.86 30.48
CA ILE A 4 13.86 15.99 30.85
C ILE A 4 12.51 16.67 30.61
N LYS A 5 12.40 17.99 30.86
CA LYS A 5 11.16 18.75 30.61
C LYS A 5 10.84 18.88 29.13
N ASN A 6 11.85 19.03 28.28
CA ASN A 6 11.66 19.12 26.83
C ASN A 6 11.29 17.76 26.23
N LEU A 7 11.90 16.67 26.71
CA LEU A 7 11.57 15.32 26.27
C LEU A 7 10.11 14.91 26.61
N VAL A 8 9.60 15.34 27.76
CA VAL A 8 8.19 15.09 28.16
C VAL A 8 7.19 15.97 27.39
N ARG A 9 7.64 17.08 26.80
CA ARG A 9 6.84 18.00 25.98
C ARG A 9 6.92 17.72 24.48
N ASP A 10 7.62 16.65 24.11
CA ASP A 10 7.86 16.31 22.71
C ASP A 10 6.66 15.56 22.12
N GLU A 11 5.93 16.22 21.22
CA GLU A 11 4.76 15.68 20.53
C GLU A 11 5.10 15.16 19.12
N GLU A 12 6.38 15.18 18.72
CA GLU A 12 6.81 14.65 17.42
C GLU A 12 6.49 13.15 17.28
N GLY A 13 6.55 12.41 18.38
CA GLY A 13 6.13 11.00 18.41
C GLY A 13 4.61 10.81 18.29
N ALA A 14 3.82 11.73 18.85
CA ALA A 14 2.36 11.67 18.77
C ALA A 14 1.88 11.97 17.34
N THR A 15 2.47 12.96 16.68
CA THR A 15 2.20 13.27 15.27
C THR A 15 2.67 12.16 14.33
N ALA A 16 3.77 11.46 14.63
CA ALA A 16 4.20 10.30 13.86
C ALA A 16 3.18 9.15 13.87
N ILE A 17 2.42 8.96 14.96
CA ILE A 17 1.37 7.93 15.04
C ILE A 17 0.17 8.30 14.16
N GLU A 18 -0.20 9.58 14.10
CA GLU A 18 -1.31 10.06 13.27
C GLU A 18 -1.00 9.91 11.78
N TYR A 19 0.18 10.39 11.34
CA TYR A 19 0.61 10.21 9.95
C TYR A 19 0.93 8.74 9.62
N GLY A 20 1.38 7.97 10.60
CA GLY A 20 1.61 6.53 10.48
C GLY A 20 0.31 5.76 10.18
N LEU A 21 -0.80 6.12 10.85
CA LEU A 21 -2.11 5.51 10.59
C LEU A 21 -2.63 5.86 9.18
N ILE A 22 -2.49 7.12 8.76
CA ILE A 22 -2.88 7.55 7.40
C ILE A 22 -2.07 6.81 6.34
N ALA A 23 -0.75 6.70 6.54
CA ALA A 23 0.13 5.96 5.63
C ALA A 23 -0.25 4.48 5.55
N ALA A 24 -0.60 3.84 6.68
CA ALA A 24 -1.06 2.46 6.71
C ALA A 24 -2.36 2.27 5.91
N LEU A 25 -3.34 3.18 6.02
CA LEU A 25 -4.58 3.12 5.26
C LEU A 25 -4.34 3.27 3.74
N ILE A 26 -3.47 4.21 3.35
CA ILE A 26 -3.09 4.39 1.94
C ILE A 26 -2.38 3.13 1.40
N ALA A 27 -1.48 2.54 2.18
CA ALA A 27 -0.76 1.33 1.79
C ALA A 27 -1.72 0.15 1.56
N ILE A 28 -2.69 -0.05 2.46
CA ILE A 28 -3.71 -1.10 2.32
C ILE A 28 -4.53 -0.89 1.04
N ALA A 29 -4.99 0.34 0.78
CA ALA A 29 -5.75 0.67 -0.43
C ALA A 29 -4.92 0.40 -1.70
N ALA A 30 -3.64 0.78 -1.70
CA ALA A 30 -2.74 0.51 -2.82
C ALA A 30 -2.53 -0.99 -3.06
N ILE A 31 -2.38 -1.79 -2.00
CA ILE A 31 -2.25 -3.25 -2.09
C ILE A 31 -3.50 -3.87 -2.73
N VAL A 32 -4.70 -3.44 -2.31
CA VAL A 32 -5.96 -3.94 -2.88
C VAL A 32 -6.08 -3.57 -4.37
N ALA A 33 -5.77 -2.33 -4.73
CA ALA A 33 -5.81 -1.87 -6.11
C ALA A 33 -4.82 -2.65 -7.00
N MET A 34 -3.58 -2.87 -6.52
CA MET A 34 -2.57 -3.63 -7.24
C MET A 34 -2.97 -5.11 -7.44
N GLN A 35 -3.61 -5.73 -6.45
CA GLN A 35 -4.14 -7.09 -6.61
C GLN A 35 -5.21 -7.17 -7.71
N GLY A 36 -6.15 -6.21 -7.72
CA GLY A 36 -7.18 -6.12 -8.76
C GLY A 36 -6.56 -5.96 -10.15
N LEU A 37 -5.60 -5.05 -10.29
CA LEU A 37 -4.87 -4.84 -11.54
C LEU A 37 -4.10 -6.10 -11.98
N GLY A 38 -3.39 -6.76 -11.06
CA GLY A 38 -2.66 -8.00 -11.35
C GLY A 38 -3.57 -9.12 -11.85
N ASN A 39 -4.75 -9.28 -11.25
CA ASN A 39 -5.75 -10.26 -11.69
C ASN A 39 -6.27 -9.96 -13.10
N GLN A 40 -6.54 -8.70 -13.42
CA GLN A 40 -7.01 -8.30 -14.74
C GLN A 40 -5.92 -8.50 -15.82
N LEU A 41 -4.67 -8.17 -15.49
CA LEU A 41 -3.53 -8.44 -16.37
C LEU A 41 -3.37 -9.94 -16.61
N SER A 42 -3.38 -10.76 -15.55
CA SER A 42 -3.29 -12.22 -15.67
C SER A 42 -4.40 -12.79 -16.54
N THR A 43 -5.64 -12.32 -16.35
CA THR A 43 -6.79 -12.73 -17.16
C THR A 43 -6.61 -12.36 -18.62
N THR A 44 -6.12 -11.15 -18.89
CA THR A 44 -5.86 -10.67 -20.26
C THR A 44 -4.81 -11.54 -20.95
N PHE A 45 -3.67 -11.78 -20.30
CA PHE A 45 -2.61 -12.61 -20.87
C PHE A 45 -3.04 -14.07 -21.05
N LYS A 46 -3.80 -14.63 -20.12
CA LYS A 46 -4.39 -15.97 -20.27
C LYS A 46 -5.33 -16.05 -21.47
N LYS A 47 -6.17 -15.02 -21.68
CA LYS A 47 -7.07 -14.96 -22.84
C LYS A 47 -6.26 -14.94 -24.13
N VAL A 48 -5.26 -14.06 -24.24
CA VAL A 48 -4.38 -14.00 -25.42
C VAL A 48 -3.69 -15.35 -25.66
N SER A 49 -3.10 -15.95 -24.62
CA SER A 49 -2.45 -17.26 -24.73
C SER A 49 -3.42 -18.35 -25.19
N THR A 50 -4.65 -18.35 -24.69
CA THR A 50 -5.69 -19.31 -25.08
C THR A 50 -6.09 -19.14 -26.55
N GLU A 51 -6.30 -17.91 -27.01
CA GLU A 51 -6.67 -17.64 -28.41
C GLU A 51 -5.53 -17.97 -29.36
N MET A 52 -4.28 -17.70 -28.98
CA MET A 52 -3.11 -18.14 -29.76
C MET A 52 -3.02 -19.67 -29.88
N ALA A 53 -3.30 -20.39 -28.80
CA ALA A 53 -3.27 -21.86 -28.79
C ALA A 53 -4.38 -22.49 -29.65
N LYS A 54 -5.54 -21.83 -29.79
CA LYS A 54 -6.63 -22.31 -30.66
C LYS A 54 -6.38 -22.08 -32.15
N GLY A 55 -5.55 -21.09 -32.49
CA GLY A 55 -5.28 -20.70 -33.88
C GLY A 55 -4.15 -21.48 -34.57
N ASN A 56 -3.55 -22.46 -33.88
CA ASN A 56 -2.50 -23.35 -34.36
C ASN A 56 -2.97 -24.81 -34.31
#